data_AF-A0AAN6XP26-F1
#
_entry.id   AF-A0AAN6XP26-F1
#
_cell.length_a   1.000
_cell.length_b   1.000
_cell.length_c   1.000
_cell.angle_alpha   90.00
_cell.angle_beta   90.00
_cell.angle_gamma   90.00
#
_symmetry.space_group_name_H-M   'P 1'
#
loop_
_entity.id
_entity.type
_entity.pdbx_description
1 polymer ?
#
loop_
_entity_poly.entity_id
_entity_poly.type
_entity_poly.pdbx_seq_one_letter_code
_entity_poly.pdbx_strand_id
1 'polypeptide(L)'
;MIASTNHLGEINPVITKRPSRFDRKYHFKVPDYDSRIEYCRYWREKVLDSPAIDFPVELCSVIAGLTDGFSFADIKELFISSLLASAGGNGNGGSSTAVHDSVPEKTQENADKLKRTMPAVILPEGLGDNSFLPVVLAEAKILWDYMENEEADSLKRMKAAAICAPSLPKVGLTLGMATCD
;
A
#
# COMPACT_ATOMS: atom_id res chain seq x y z
N MET A 1 -27.32 -6.60 -4.72
CA MET A 1 -26.05 -6.83 -5.44
C MET A 1 -24.96 -6.02 -4.75
N ILE A 2 -23.78 -6.58 -4.57
CA ILE A 2 -22.61 -5.90 -3.98
C ILE A 2 -21.52 -5.91 -5.05
N ALA A 3 -20.80 -4.79 -5.19
CA ALA A 3 -19.67 -4.66 -6.09
C ALA A 3 -18.57 -3.84 -5.39
N SER A 4 -17.32 -4.10 -5.73
CA SER A 4 -16.14 -3.34 -5.29
C SER A 4 -15.40 -2.77 -6.51
N THR A 5 -14.76 -1.63 -6.33
CA THR A 5 -13.91 -1.00 -7.34
C THR A 5 -12.90 -0.09 -6.66
N ASN A 6 -11.67 -0.09 -7.17
CA ASN A 6 -10.64 0.85 -6.75
C ASN A 6 -10.70 2.15 -7.57
N HIS A 7 -11.32 2.11 -8.76
CA HIS A 7 -11.35 3.21 -9.72
C HIS A 7 -12.79 3.62 -10.03
N LEU A 8 -13.44 4.29 -9.07
CA LEU A 8 -14.84 4.72 -9.25
C LEU A 8 -15.01 5.70 -10.42
N GLY A 9 -13.99 6.50 -10.72
CA GLY A 9 -14.00 7.48 -11.81
C GLY A 9 -13.96 6.87 -13.21
N GLU A 10 -13.47 5.63 -13.34
CA GLU A 10 -13.38 4.93 -14.62
C GLU A 10 -14.68 4.17 -14.96
N ILE A 11 -15.54 3.96 -13.97
CA ILE A 11 -16.82 3.29 -14.17
C ILE A 11 -17.78 4.23 -14.91
N ASN A 12 -18.51 3.66 -15.87
CA ASN A 12 -19.51 4.39 -16.63
C ASN A 12 -20.46 5.19 -15.71
N PRO A 13 -20.61 6.51 -15.93
CA PRO A 13 -21.40 7.38 -15.07
C PRO A 13 -22.89 6.98 -15.00
N VAL A 14 -23.42 6.27 -15.99
CA VAL A 14 -24.81 5.77 -15.98
C VAL A 14 -25.03 4.74 -14.86
N ILE A 15 -23.99 3.98 -14.53
CA ILE A 15 -24.04 2.97 -13.47
C ILE A 15 -23.85 3.64 -12.10
N THR A 16 -22.93 4.60 -11.99
CA THR A 16 -22.61 5.23 -10.71
C THR A 16 -23.59 6.33 -10.33
N LYS A 17 -24.05 7.18 -11.25
CA LYS A 17 -24.89 8.36 -10.91
C LYS A 17 -26.37 8.03 -10.75
N ARG A 18 -26.84 6.88 -11.26
CA ARG A 18 -28.27 6.52 -11.21
C ARG A 18 -28.60 5.80 -9.89
N PRO A 19 -29.45 6.37 -9.02
CA PRO A 19 -29.72 5.83 -7.67
C PRO A 19 -30.29 4.40 -7.68
N SER A 20 -31.06 4.06 -8.73
CA SER A 20 -31.64 2.72 -8.90
C SER A 20 -30.61 1.61 -9.15
N ARG A 21 -29.35 1.93 -9.49
CA ARG A 21 -28.30 0.93 -9.74
C ARG A 21 -27.51 0.63 -8.47
N PHE A 22 -26.82 1.65 -7.94
CA PHE A 22 -26.11 1.57 -6.68
C PHE A 22 -26.65 2.65 -5.75
N ASP A 23 -27.59 2.25 -4.90
CA ASP A 23 -28.27 3.13 -3.95
C ASP A 23 -27.31 3.65 -2.86
N ARG A 24 -26.39 2.80 -2.40
CA ARG A 24 -25.38 3.16 -1.39
C ARG A 24 -23.97 2.99 -1.95
N LYS A 25 -23.11 3.94 -1.62
CA LYS A 25 -21.69 3.94 -1.97
C LYS A 25 -20.89 4.19 -0.71
N TYR A 26 -20.00 3.25 -0.40
CA TYR A 26 -19.10 3.36 0.73
C TYR A 26 -17.69 3.54 0.19
N HIS A 27 -17.03 4.61 0.61
CA HIS A 27 -15.64 4.87 0.28
C HIS A 27 -14.75 4.39 1.43
N PHE A 28 -13.90 3.42 1.16
CA PHE A 28 -12.95 2.91 2.14
C PHE A 28 -11.67 3.73 2.03
N LYS A 29 -11.41 4.57 3.03
CA LYS A 29 -10.16 5.31 3.17
C LYS A 29 -9.07 4.41 3.78
N VAL A 30 -7.81 4.81 3.63
CA VAL A 30 -6.71 4.28 4.46
C VAL A 30 -7.01 4.52 5.94
N PRO A 31 -6.64 3.58 6.83
CA PRO A 31 -6.91 3.69 8.26
C PRO A 31 -6.20 4.89 8.87
N ASP A 32 -6.91 5.59 9.76
CA ASP A 32 -6.32 6.61 10.64
C ASP A 32 -5.49 5.97 11.75
N TYR A 33 -4.71 6.79 12.44
CA TYR A 33 -3.79 6.36 13.49
C TYR A 33 -4.49 5.51 14.57
N ASP A 34 -5.66 5.95 15.05
CA ASP A 34 -6.42 5.23 16.07
C ASP A 34 -6.93 3.88 15.55
N SER A 35 -7.43 3.82 14.31
CA SER A 35 -7.81 2.53 13.69
C SER A 35 -6.63 1.59 13.55
N ARG A 36 -5.42 2.10 13.25
CA ARG A 36 -4.20 1.29 13.19
C ARG A 36 -3.81 0.76 14.57
N ILE A 37 -3.96 1.55 15.64
CA ILE A 37 -3.74 1.08 17.02
C ILE A 37 -4.69 -0.07 17.34
N GLU A 38 -6.00 0.10 17.10
CA GLU A 38 -6.97 -0.97 17.39
C GLU A 38 -6.70 -2.23 16.56
N TYR A 39 -6.27 -2.06 15.31
CA TYR A 39 -5.86 -3.20 14.48
C TYR A 39 -4.61 -3.90 15.02
N CYS A 40 -3.63 -3.14 15.53
CA CYS A 40 -2.46 -3.71 16.20
C CYS A 40 -2.84 -4.45 17.49
N ARG A 41 -3.80 -3.93 18.28
CA ARG A 41 -4.32 -4.61 19.48
C ARG A 41 -5.03 -5.92 19.12
N TYR A 42 -5.83 -5.92 18.06
CA TYR A 42 -6.44 -7.14 17.53
C TYR A 42 -5.39 -8.19 17.18
N TRP A 43 -4.29 -7.81 16.51
CA TRP A 43 -3.20 -8.74 16.21
C TRP A 43 -2.44 -9.19 17.45
N ARG A 44 -2.21 -8.29 18.40
CA ARG A 44 -1.62 -8.64 19.70
C ARG A 44 -2.43 -9.73 20.39
N GLU A 45 -3.75 -9.59 20.47
CA GLU A 45 -4.64 -10.60 21.07
C GLU A 45 -4.50 -12.00 20.44
N LYS A 46 -4.18 -12.07 19.13
CA LYS A 46 -3.95 -13.36 18.44
C LYS A 46 -2.65 -14.05 18.86
N VAL A 47 -1.69 -13.31 19.41
CA VAL A 47 -0.33 -13.77 19.67
C VAL A 47 -0.03 -13.82 21.17
N LEU A 48 -0.90 -13.27 22.03
CA LEU A 48 -0.73 -13.21 23.49
C LEU A 48 -0.43 -14.56 24.15
N ASP A 49 -0.99 -15.65 23.63
CA ASP A 49 -0.79 -16.99 24.19
C ASP A 49 0.58 -17.60 23.84
N SER A 50 1.36 -16.96 22.96
CA SER A 50 2.68 -17.43 22.54
C SER A 50 3.78 -16.86 23.44
N PRO A 51 4.49 -17.69 24.23
CA PRO A 51 5.58 -17.22 25.09
C PRO A 51 6.84 -16.80 24.30
N ALA A 52 6.89 -17.09 23.01
CA ALA A 52 8.05 -16.79 22.16
C ALA A 52 8.08 -15.33 21.69
N ILE A 53 6.96 -14.61 21.76
CA ILE A 53 6.81 -13.28 21.17
C ILE A 53 6.45 -12.30 22.27
N ASP A 54 7.36 -11.37 22.55
CA ASP A 54 7.11 -10.26 23.46
C ASP A 54 6.38 -9.13 22.70
N PHE A 55 5.07 -9.00 22.89
CA PHE A 55 4.24 -7.97 22.26
C PHE A 55 3.51 -7.11 23.31
N PRO A 56 4.19 -6.11 23.90
CA PRO A 56 3.61 -5.18 24.87
C PRO A 56 2.63 -4.19 24.19
N VAL A 57 1.72 -3.60 24.97
CA VAL A 57 0.65 -2.72 24.45
C VAL A 57 1.22 -1.45 23.82
N GLU A 58 2.33 -0.96 24.38
CA GLU A 58 3.07 0.23 23.96
C GLU A 58 3.61 0.08 22.53
N LEU A 59 3.90 -1.16 22.10
CA LEU A 59 4.35 -1.44 20.74
C LEU A 59 3.24 -1.17 19.70
N CYS A 60 1.97 -1.28 20.07
CA CYS A 60 0.86 -0.97 19.16
C CYS A 60 0.88 0.50 18.70
N SER A 61 1.17 1.45 19.59
CA SER A 61 1.29 2.87 19.23
C SER A 61 2.49 3.16 18.32
N VAL A 62 3.59 2.40 18.51
CA VAL A 62 4.79 2.53 17.69
C VAL A 62 4.52 2.00 16.27
N ILE A 63 3.96 0.80 16.15
CA ILE A 63 3.61 0.20 14.84
C ILE A 63 2.60 1.07 14.09
N ALA A 64 1.60 1.63 14.79
CA ALA A 64 0.64 2.55 14.18
C ALA A 64 1.29 3.83 13.63
N GLY A 65 2.37 4.30 14.26
CA GLY A 65 3.17 5.44 13.78
C GLY A 65 4.01 5.09 12.55
N LEU A 66 4.59 3.88 12.53
CA LEU A 66 5.45 3.39 11.45
C LEU A 66 4.68 3.09 10.17
N THR A 67 3.41 2.71 10.30
CA THR A 67 2.53 2.26 9.21
C THR A 67 1.63 3.38 8.68
N ASP A 68 2.10 4.63 8.73
CA ASP A 68 1.32 5.73 8.16
C ASP A 68 1.17 5.60 6.64
N GLY A 69 -0.06 5.71 6.15
CA GLY A 69 -0.40 5.49 4.74
C GLY A 69 -0.59 4.02 4.35
N PHE A 70 -0.39 3.06 5.25
CA PHE A 70 -0.61 1.64 4.95
C PHE A 70 -2.11 1.33 4.90
N SER A 71 -2.52 0.44 3.99
CA SER A 71 -3.83 -0.19 4.04
C SER A 71 -3.87 -1.30 5.09
N PHE A 72 -5.07 -1.76 5.48
CA PHE A 72 -5.18 -2.92 6.38
C PHE A 72 -4.54 -4.19 5.82
N ALA A 73 -4.44 -4.31 4.49
CA ALA A 73 -3.75 -5.44 3.86
C ALA A 73 -2.24 -5.38 4.11
N ASP A 74 -1.64 -4.19 3.99
CA ASP A 74 -0.20 -3.99 4.19
C ASP A 74 0.17 -4.18 5.67
N ILE A 75 -0.65 -3.68 6.60
CA ILE A 75 -0.42 -3.90 8.04
C ILE A 75 -0.56 -5.38 8.39
N LYS A 76 -1.49 -6.10 7.75
CA LYS A 76 -1.61 -7.55 7.91
C LYS A 76 -0.36 -8.27 7.40
N GLU A 77 0.14 -7.89 6.24
CA GLU A 77 1.36 -8.48 5.68
C GLU A 77 2.55 -8.26 6.61
N LEU A 78 2.70 -7.04 7.16
CA LEU A 78 3.72 -6.73 8.17
C LEU A 78 3.66 -7.70 9.36
N PHE A 79 2.46 -7.97 9.90
CA PHE A 79 2.33 -8.91 11.00
C PHE A 79 2.68 -10.33 10.58
N ILE A 80 2.20 -10.79 9.43
CA ILE A 80 2.48 -12.15 8.94
C ILE A 80 3.99 -12.35 8.72
N SER A 81 4.64 -11.40 8.04
CA SER A 81 6.07 -11.49 7.75
C SER A 81 6.92 -11.42 9.02
N SER A 82 6.58 -10.51 9.95
CA SER A 82 7.28 -10.38 11.24
C SER A 82 7.13 -11.62 12.11
N LEU A 83 5.93 -12.20 12.16
CA LEU A 83 5.68 -13.42 12.93
C LEU A 83 6.40 -14.62 12.32
N LEU A 84 6.42 -14.73 11.00
CA LEU A 84 7.15 -15.78 10.30
C LEU A 84 8.66 -15.67 10.51
N ALA A 85 9.21 -14.45 10.41
CA ALA A 85 10.61 -14.17 10.68
C ALA A 85 10.98 -14.49 12.13
N SER A 86 10.10 -14.18 13.09
CA SER A 86 10.29 -14.50 14.50
C SER A 86 10.22 -16.01 14.80
N ALA A 87 9.34 -16.75 14.12
CA ALA A 87 9.20 -18.19 14.29
C ALA A 87 10.29 -18.99 13.56
N GLY A 88 10.83 -18.45 12.47
CA GLY A 88 11.79 -19.11 11.59
C GLY A 88 13.19 -19.34 12.16
N GLY A 89 13.49 -18.86 13.38
CA GLY A 89 14.72 -19.17 14.11
C GLY A 89 16.01 -18.84 13.35
N ASN A 90 16.47 -17.59 13.39
CA ASN A 90 17.84 -17.18 13.10
C ASN A 90 18.48 -17.81 11.83
N GLY A 91 17.86 -17.60 10.68
CA GLY A 91 18.50 -17.78 9.37
C GLY A 91 18.86 -16.43 8.81
N ASN A 92 20.13 -16.05 8.89
CA ASN A 92 20.70 -14.98 8.08
C ASN A 92 20.47 -15.34 6.59
N GLY A 93 19.40 -14.82 6.00
CA GLY A 93 18.99 -15.19 4.65
C GLY A 93 17.75 -14.41 4.28
N GLY A 94 17.94 -13.38 3.46
CA GLY A 94 16.84 -12.59 2.90
C GLY A 94 15.75 -13.52 2.39
N SER A 95 14.52 -13.18 2.76
CA SER A 95 13.32 -13.79 2.17
C SER A 95 13.34 -13.52 0.67
N SER A 96 13.99 -14.44 -0.04
CA SER A 96 13.75 -14.71 -1.44
C SER A 96 12.38 -15.37 -1.51
N THR A 97 11.33 -14.58 -1.43
CA THR A 97 10.11 -14.89 -2.18
C THR A 97 10.19 -14.11 -3.48
N ALA A 98 11.20 -14.48 -4.28
CA ALA A 98 11.30 -14.11 -5.67
C ALA A 98 10.26 -14.94 -6.45
N VAL A 99 9.07 -14.38 -6.61
CA VAL A 99 8.31 -14.56 -7.84
C VAL A 99 7.98 -13.17 -8.36
N HIS A 100 8.94 -12.57 -9.05
CA HIS A 100 8.69 -11.81 -10.28
C HIS A 100 10.02 -11.66 -11.01
N ASP A 101 10.15 -12.46 -12.06
CA ASP A 101 11.21 -12.40 -13.05
C ASP A 101 11.15 -11.02 -13.74
N SER A 102 12.16 -10.18 -13.56
CA SER A 102 12.39 -9.04 -14.44
C SER A 102 13.84 -8.54 -14.39
N VAL A 103 14.43 -8.59 -15.58
CA VAL A 103 15.75 -8.13 -16.02
C VAL A 103 16.15 -6.75 -15.47
N PRO A 104 17.42 -6.52 -15.08
CA PRO A 104 17.87 -5.20 -14.64
C PRO A 104 18.20 -4.34 -15.87
N GLU A 105 17.39 -3.32 -16.16
CA GLU A 105 17.77 -2.27 -17.09
C GLU A 105 18.04 -0.97 -16.32
N LYS A 106 19.33 -0.60 -16.28
CA LYS A 106 19.77 0.70 -15.76
C LYS A 106 19.45 1.76 -16.81
N THR A 107 18.56 2.68 -16.47
CA THR A 107 18.55 4.02 -17.06
C THR A 107 18.42 5.06 -15.94
N GLN A 108 19.47 5.87 -15.83
CA GLN A 108 19.51 7.04 -14.96
C GLN A 108 18.61 8.12 -15.58
N GLU A 109 17.53 8.49 -14.89
CA GLU A 109 16.89 9.79 -15.10
C GLU A 109 16.56 10.41 -13.74
N ASN A 110 17.19 11.57 -13.50
CA ASN A 110 16.95 12.45 -12.36
C ASN A 110 15.52 13.01 -12.43
N ALA A 111 14.72 12.66 -11.43
CA ALA A 111 13.61 13.48 -10.98
C ALA A 111 13.65 13.49 -9.46
N ASP A 112 13.84 14.68 -8.87
CA ASP A 112 13.71 14.94 -7.43
C ASP A 112 12.27 14.60 -7.00
N LYS A 113 12.03 13.31 -6.75
CA LYS A 113 10.89 12.85 -5.98
C LYS A 113 11.40 12.73 -4.57
N LEU A 114 10.76 13.45 -3.65
CA LEU A 114 10.91 13.28 -2.22
C LEU A 114 10.67 11.79 -1.94
N LYS A 115 11.74 11.00 -1.83
CA LYS A 115 11.66 9.60 -1.42
C LYS A 115 10.93 9.65 -0.10
N ARG A 116 9.77 8.99 -0.02
CA ARG A 116 9.13 8.86 1.29
C ARG A 116 10.18 8.14 2.14
N THR A 117 10.33 8.59 3.36
CA THR A 117 11.21 7.93 4.30
C THR A 117 10.30 7.46 5.39
N MET A 118 10.48 6.20 5.80
CA MET A 118 9.72 5.63 6.91
C MET A 118 9.69 6.64 8.05
N PRO A 119 8.50 7.02 8.55
CA PRO A 119 8.37 8.10 9.51
C PRO A 119 9.17 7.76 10.77
N ALA A 120 9.91 8.74 11.27
CA ALA A 120 10.61 8.59 12.53
C ALA A 120 9.57 8.59 13.67
N VAL A 121 9.48 7.47 14.38
CA VAL A 121 8.56 7.30 15.52
C VAL A 121 9.33 7.40 16.82
N ILE A 122 8.75 8.11 17.80
CA ILE A 122 9.30 8.23 19.15
C ILE A 122 9.04 6.91 19.89
N LEU A 123 10.12 6.26 20.34
CA LEU A 123 10.03 5.01 21.10
C LEU A 123 9.85 5.33 22.60
N PRO A 124 8.86 4.73 23.29
CA PRO A 124 8.68 4.91 24.73
C PRO A 124 9.81 4.24 25.53
N GLU A 125 10.15 4.84 26.68
CA GLU A 125 11.19 4.35 27.60
C GLU A 125 10.78 2.98 28.17
N GLY A 126 11.47 1.91 27.76
CA GLY A 126 11.18 0.53 28.19
C GLY A 126 10.98 -0.46 27.04
N LEU A 127 10.91 0.01 25.79
CA LEU A 127 10.70 -0.85 24.62
C LEU A 127 11.99 -1.30 23.92
N GLY A 128 13.15 -0.79 24.37
CA GLY A 128 14.46 -1.02 23.73
C GLY A 128 14.96 -2.46 23.80
N ASP A 129 14.53 -3.23 24.81
CA ASP A 129 14.99 -4.61 25.04
C ASP A 129 14.09 -5.67 24.39
N ASN A 130 13.06 -5.24 23.65
CA ASN A 130 12.07 -6.13 23.06
C ASN A 130 12.64 -6.90 21.84
N SER A 131 12.47 -8.22 21.82
CA SER A 131 12.98 -9.08 20.73
C SER A 131 12.20 -8.96 19.42
N PHE A 132 10.93 -8.56 19.47
CA PHE A 132 10.02 -8.49 18.34
C PHE A 132 10.12 -7.15 17.59
N LEU A 133 10.35 -6.05 18.30
CA LEU A 133 10.53 -4.70 17.74
C LEU A 133 11.55 -4.62 16.59
N PRO A 134 12.78 -5.15 16.68
CA PRO A 134 13.74 -5.07 15.58
C PRO A 134 13.29 -5.85 14.35
N VAL A 135 12.58 -6.97 14.53
CA VAL A 135 12.00 -7.75 13.43
C VAL A 135 10.93 -6.93 12.71
N VAL A 136 10.00 -6.35 13.46
CA VAL A 136 8.93 -5.51 12.91
C VAL A 136 9.50 -4.29 12.18
N LEU A 137 10.54 -3.65 12.73
CA LEU A 137 11.19 -2.50 12.07
C LEU A 137 11.86 -2.88 10.75
N ALA A 138 12.53 -4.05 10.69
CA ALA A 138 13.15 -4.55 9.48
C ALA A 138 12.11 -4.86 8.40
N GLU A 139 11.05 -5.58 8.77
CA GLU A 139 9.95 -5.95 7.87
C GLU A 139 9.15 -4.72 7.40
N ALA A 140 8.87 -3.76 8.29
CA ALA A 140 8.23 -2.51 7.93
C ALA A 140 9.05 -1.77 6.88
N LYS A 141 10.36 -1.65 7.08
CA LYS A 141 11.25 -1.00 6.11
C LYS A 141 11.20 -1.68 4.74
N ILE A 142 11.23 -3.01 4.71
CA ILE A 142 11.11 -3.79 3.47
C ILE A 142 9.79 -3.47 2.75
N LEU A 143 8.66 -3.46 3.47
CA LEU A 143 7.35 -3.13 2.90
C LEU A 143 7.26 -1.69 2.38
N TRP A 144 7.83 -0.73 3.12
CA TRP A 144 7.94 0.67 2.66
C TRP A 144 8.70 0.77 1.33
N ASP A 145 9.86 0.11 1.23
CA ASP A 145 10.66 0.09 0.01
C ASP A 145 9.87 -0.54 -1.15
N TYR A 146 9.08 -1.59 -0.91
CA TYR A 146 8.21 -2.19 -1.93
C TYR A 146 7.14 -1.22 -2.43
N MET A 147 6.42 -0.54 -1.54
CA MET A 147 5.36 0.40 -1.90
C MET A 147 5.88 1.57 -2.75
N GLU A 148 7.08 2.09 -2.44
CA GLU A 148 7.70 3.15 -3.22
C GLU A 148 8.09 2.70 -4.64
N ASN A 149 8.59 1.48 -4.75
CA ASN A 149 8.93 0.89 -6.03
C ASN A 149 7.69 0.57 -6.86
N GLU A 150 6.57 0.16 -6.25
CA GLU A 150 5.31 -0.05 -6.97
C GLU A 150 4.72 1.25 -7.53
N GLU A 151 4.77 2.35 -6.79
CA GLU A 151 4.33 3.66 -7.31
C GLU A 151 5.25 4.14 -8.44
N ALA A 152 6.56 3.88 -8.33
CA ALA A 152 7.50 4.16 -9.41
C ALA A 152 7.25 3.29 -10.65
N ASP A 153 7.00 1.99 -10.48
CA ASP A 153 6.81 1.04 -11.57
C ASP A 153 5.44 1.18 -12.24
N SER A 154 4.39 1.46 -11.47
CA SER A 154 3.08 1.83 -12.03
C SER A 154 3.17 3.11 -12.87
N LEU A 155 3.93 4.12 -12.41
CA LEU A 155 4.16 5.33 -13.20
C LEU A 155 5.01 5.05 -14.45
N LYS A 156 6.03 4.19 -14.37
CA LYS A 156 6.80 3.75 -15.54
C LYS A 156 5.90 3.03 -16.54
N ARG A 157 5.02 2.13 -16.08
CA ARG A 157 4.03 1.43 -16.92
C ARG A 157 3.03 2.40 -17.56
N MET A 158 2.52 3.39 -16.81
CA MET A 158 1.65 4.43 -17.36
C MET A 158 2.37 5.29 -18.40
N LYS A 159 3.62 5.69 -18.16
CA LYS A 159 4.43 6.43 -19.13
C LYS A 159 4.73 5.60 -20.38
N ALA A 160 5.08 4.32 -20.21
CA ALA A 160 5.29 3.40 -21.32
C ALA A 160 4.01 3.18 -22.14
N ALA A 161 2.86 3.02 -21.48
CA ALA A 161 1.56 2.91 -22.13
C ALA A 161 1.16 4.21 -22.87
N ALA A 162 1.52 5.38 -22.33
CA ALA A 162 1.28 6.67 -22.99
C ALA A 162 2.16 6.87 -24.24
N ILE A 163 3.39 6.35 -24.25
CA ILE A 163 4.27 6.33 -25.44
C ILE A 163 3.72 5.37 -26.51
N CYS A 164 3.17 4.23 -26.09
CA CYS A 164 2.59 3.23 -26.99
C CYS A 164 1.14 3.50 -27.40
N ALA A 165 0.49 4.53 -26.84
CA ALA A 165 -0.86 4.91 -27.21
C ALA A 165 -0.84 5.55 -28.62
N PRO A 166 -1.59 5.03 -29.60
CA PRO A 166 -1.68 5.67 -30.91
C PRO A 166 -2.26 7.06 -30.72
N SER A 167 -1.54 8.10 -31.17
CA SER A 167 -2.05 9.45 -31.18
C SER A 167 -3.30 9.48 -32.06
N LEU A 168 -4.48 9.53 -31.44
CA LEU A 168 -5.72 9.74 -32.19
C LEU A 168 -5.57 11.08 -32.91
N PRO A 169 -5.64 11.10 -34.26
CA PRO A 169 -5.60 12.36 -34.98
C PRO A 169 -6.78 13.20 -34.49
N LYS A 170 -6.51 14.47 -34.14
CA LYS A 170 -7.57 15.44 -33.84
C LYS A 170 -8.36 15.66 -35.12
N VAL A 171 -9.40 14.86 -35.34
CA VAL A 171 -10.37 15.10 -36.40
C VAL A 171 -11.15 16.33 -35.97
N GLY A 172 -10.78 17.48 -36.54
CA GLY A 172 -11.57 18.70 -36.41
C GLY A 172 -12.94 18.47 -37.03
N LEU A 173 -13.95 18.23 -36.20
CA LEU A 173 -15.34 18.40 -36.61
C LEU A 173 -15.58 19.90 -36.83
N THR A 174 -15.32 20.39 -38.03
CA THR A 174 -15.97 21.60 -38.51
C THR A 174 -17.42 21.24 -38.77
N LEU A 175 -18.28 21.57 -37.82
CA LEU A 175 -19.73 21.48 -37.94
C LEU A 175 -20.15 22.49 -39.02
N GLY A 176 -20.24 22.05 -40.28
CA GLY A 176 -20.86 22.82 -41.34
C GLY A 176 -22.35 22.96 -41.06
N MET A 177 -22.78 24.16 -40.69
CA MET A 177 -24.20 24.53 -40.66
C MET A 177 -24.73 24.48 -42.10
N ALA A 178 -25.36 23.37 -42.47
CA ALA A 178 -26.25 23.33 -43.62
C ALA A 178 -27.57 24.02 -43.21
N THR A 179 -27.77 25.24 -43.70
CA THR A 179 -29.09 25.88 -43.73
C THR A 179 -29.94 25.15 -44.77
N CYS A 180 -31.03 24.53 -44.34
CA CYS A 180 -32.15 24.19 -45.21
C CYS A 180 -33.20 25.31 -45.10
N ASP A 181 -33.67 25.74 -46.27
CA ASP A 181 -34.72 26.73 -46.59
C ASP A 181 -34.38 28.23 -46.47
#